data_AF-A0A972J8K5-F1
#
_entry.id   AF-A0A972J8K5-F1
#
_cell.length_a   1.000
_cell.length_b   1.000
_cell.length_c   1.000
_cell.angle_alpha   90.00
_cell.angle_beta   90.00
_cell.angle_gamma   90.00
#
_symmetry.space_group_name_H-M   'P 1'
#
loop_
_entity.id
_entity.type
_entity.pdbx_description
1 polymer ?
#
loop_
_entity_poly.entity_id
_entity_poly.type
_entity_poly.pdbx_seq_one_letter_code
_entity_poly.pdbx_strand_id
1 'polypeptide(L)'
;MKLKKLLEKVEKFLSADPDTQASERKKVRELLRALKDKEKALRRQLEEIEDGEERESLRTRLDVVRAQRMKGVERIKTLRKKKAL
;
A
#
# COMPACT_ATOMS: atom_id res chain seq x y z
N MET A 1 -5.68 -14.89 0.41
CA MET A 1 -4.47 -15.05 1.26
C MET A 1 -4.44 -13.93 2.30
N LYS A 2 -4.26 -14.26 3.59
CA LYS A 2 -4.49 -13.36 4.73
C LYS A 2 -3.35 -12.31 4.84
N LEU A 3 -3.74 -11.03 4.89
CA LEU A 3 -2.91 -9.81 5.00
C LEU A 3 -1.75 -9.88 6.01
N LYS A 4 -1.91 -10.66 7.09
CA LYS A 4 -0.86 -10.96 8.07
C LYS A 4 0.40 -11.56 7.44
N LYS A 5 0.22 -12.56 6.55
CA LYS A 5 1.34 -13.17 5.80
C LYS A 5 2.03 -12.17 4.87
N LEU A 6 1.32 -11.11 4.47
CA LEU A 6 1.86 -10.07 3.60
C LEU A 6 2.74 -9.09 4.39
N LEU A 7 2.29 -8.68 5.58
CA LEU A 7 3.07 -7.84 6.50
C LEU A 7 4.30 -8.57 7.02
N GLU A 8 4.19 -9.86 7.31
CA GLU A 8 5.32 -10.71 7.68
C GLU A 8 6.36 -10.82 6.55
N LYS A 9 5.92 -10.94 5.29
CA LYS A 9 6.84 -10.93 4.13
C LYS A 9 7.56 -9.59 4.01
N VAL A 10 6.86 -8.48 4.26
CA VAL A 10 7.47 -7.14 4.30
C VAL A 10 8.48 -7.07 5.43
N GLU A 11 8.20 -7.59 6.63
CA GLU A 11 9.16 -7.63 7.73
C GLU A 11 10.40 -8.47 7.45
N LYS A 12 10.21 -9.70 6.95
CA LYS A 12 11.32 -10.59 6.56
C LYS A 12 12.19 -9.99 5.45
N PHE A 13 11.59 -9.22 4.54
CA PHE A 13 12.30 -8.50 3.48
C PHE A 13 13.26 -7.42 4.01
N LEU A 14 12.94 -6.84 5.17
CA LEU A 14 13.68 -5.70 5.70
C LEU A 14 14.87 -6.10 6.55
N SER A 15 14.86 -7.33 7.04
CA SER A 15 15.99 -7.96 7.72
C SER A 15 16.94 -8.72 6.77
N ALA A 16 16.65 -8.83 5.46
CA ALA A 16 17.46 -9.60 4.50
C ALA A 16 18.60 -8.79 3.83
N ASP A 17 19.63 -9.47 3.34
CA ASP A 17 20.85 -8.91 2.71
C ASP A 17 20.58 -8.01 1.47
N PRO A 18 21.47 -7.03 1.14
CA PRO A 18 21.24 -6.01 0.11
C PRO A 18 20.95 -6.54 -1.30
N ASP A 19 21.55 -7.68 -1.68
CA ASP A 19 21.35 -8.32 -2.99
C ASP A 19 20.01 -9.03 -3.08
N THR A 20 19.55 -9.64 -1.98
CA THR A 20 18.19 -10.21 -1.86
C THR A 20 17.12 -9.11 -1.87
N GLN A 21 17.47 -7.88 -1.49
CA GLN A 21 16.52 -6.78 -1.43
C GLN A 21 16.17 -6.16 -2.79
N ALA A 22 16.93 -6.36 -3.88
CA ALA A 22 16.65 -5.67 -5.14
C ALA A 22 15.33 -6.11 -5.79
N SER A 23 15.09 -7.42 -5.87
CA SER A 23 13.87 -8.01 -6.43
C SER A 23 12.65 -7.75 -5.55
N GLU A 24 12.83 -7.80 -4.23
CA GLU A 24 11.77 -7.53 -3.26
C GLU A 24 11.42 -6.02 -3.17
N ARG A 25 12.40 -5.11 -3.34
CA ARG A 25 12.16 -3.65 -3.50
C ARG A 25 11.26 -3.37 -4.71
N LYS A 26 11.46 -4.10 -5.81
CA LYS A 26 10.64 -3.98 -7.02
C LYS A 26 9.19 -4.41 -6.72
N LYS A 27 8.99 -5.57 -6.07
CA LYS A 27 7.65 -6.05 -5.67
C LYS A 27 6.92 -5.08 -4.75
N VAL A 28 7.59 -4.54 -3.74
CA VAL A 28 6.99 -3.54 -2.82
C VAL A 28 6.60 -2.27 -3.57
N ARG A 29 7.44 -1.81 -4.51
CA ARG A 29 7.13 -0.65 -5.35
C ARG A 29 5.95 -0.89 -6.28
N GLU A 30 5.88 -2.07 -6.91
CA GLU A 30 4.76 -2.49 -7.74
C GLU A 30 3.46 -2.54 -6.93
N LEU A 31 3.52 -3.04 -5.70
CA LEU A 31 2.36 -3.14 -4.82
C LEU A 31 1.87 -1.75 -4.37
N LEU A 32 2.79 -0.84 -4.04
CA LEU A 32 2.43 0.56 -3.76
C LEU A 32 1.86 1.28 -4.98
N ARG A 33 2.35 0.97 -6.20
CA ARG A 33 1.76 1.49 -7.44
C ARG A 33 0.34 0.97 -7.63
N ALA A 34 0.13 -0.34 -7.48
CA ALA A 34 -1.21 -0.94 -7.58
C ALA A 34 -2.20 -0.32 -6.57
N LEU A 35 -1.77 -0.06 -5.33
CA LEU A 35 -2.60 0.64 -4.34
C LEU A 35 -2.91 2.09 -4.74
N LYS A 36 -1.93 2.81 -5.32
CA LYS A 36 -2.14 4.17 -5.83
C LYS A 36 -3.11 4.20 -7.02
N ASP A 37 -3.01 3.24 -7.93
CA ASP A 37 -3.88 3.17 -9.09
C ASP A 37 -5.31 2.81 -8.67
N LYS A 38 -5.45 1.91 -7.70
CA LYS A 38 -6.74 1.59 -7.09
C LYS A 38 -7.36 2.79 -6.35
N GLU A 39 -6.56 3.57 -5.62
CA GLU A 39 -7.01 4.81 -4.99
C GLU A 39 -7.53 5.81 -6.03
N LYS A 40 -6.82 5.98 -7.16
CA LYS A 40 -7.26 6.86 -8.25
C LYS A 40 -8.56 6.38 -8.91
N ALA A 41 -8.69 5.08 -9.15
CA ALA A 41 -9.90 4.51 -9.74
C ALA A 41 -11.12 4.73 -8.84
N LEU A 42 -10.98 4.46 -7.54
CA LEU A 42 -12.05 4.68 -6.56
C LEU A 42 -12.45 6.16 -6.44
N ARG A 43 -11.49 7.09 -6.56
CA ARG A 43 -11.79 8.53 -6.59
C ARG A 43 -12.59 8.94 -7.82
N ARG A 44 -12.23 8.45 -9.01
CA ARG A 44 -12.97 8.73 -10.24
C ARG A 44 -14.40 8.17 -10.16
N GLN A 45 -14.56 6.95 -9.66
CA GLN A 45 -15.87 6.34 -9.45
C GLN A 45 -16.75 7.16 -8.48
N LEU A 46 -16.15 7.76 -7.44
CA LEU A 46 -16.86 8.67 -6.52
C LEU A 46 -17.32 9.98 -7.17
N GLU A 47 -16.65 10.43 -8.23
CA GLU A 47 -17.05 11.63 -8.97
C GLU A 47 -18.28 11.37 -9.87
N GLU A 48 -18.47 10.12 -10.29
CA GLU A 48 -19.54 9.70 -11.22
C GLU A 48 -20.80 9.17 -10.50
N ILE A 49 -20.72 8.83 -9.21
CA ILE A 49 -21.85 8.26 -8.46
C ILE A 49 -22.64 9.36 -7.73
N GLU A 50 -23.92 9.44 -8.08
CA GLU A 50 -24.91 10.34 -7.48
C GLU A 50 -25.68 9.67 -6.32
N ASP A 51 -25.76 8.33 -6.30
CA ASP A 51 -26.44 7.58 -5.25
C ASP A 51 -25.73 7.68 -3.89
N GLY A 52 -26.48 8.04 -2.85
CA GLY A 52 -25.93 8.37 -1.53
C GLY A 52 -25.30 7.17 -0.80
N GLU A 53 -25.93 6.00 -0.85
CA GLU A 53 -25.42 4.79 -0.19
C GLU A 53 -24.22 4.21 -0.94
N GLU A 54 -24.31 4.12 -2.27
CA GLU A 54 -23.23 3.61 -3.10
C GLU A 54 -21.97 4.48 -2.95
N ARG A 55 -22.15 5.81 -2.94
CA ARG A 55 -21.10 6.80 -2.71
C ARG A 55 -20.46 6.65 -1.33
N GLU A 56 -21.23 6.40 -0.29
CA GLU A 56 -20.69 6.22 1.07
C GLU A 56 -19.86 4.93 1.19
N SER A 57 -20.33 3.84 0.58
CA SER A 57 -19.60 2.56 0.54
C SER A 57 -18.24 2.71 -0.16
N LEU A 58 -18.22 3.45 -1.28
CA LEU A 58 -17.03 3.72 -2.07
C LEU A 58 -16.05 4.63 -1.32
N ARG A 59 -16.57 5.62 -0.58
CA ARG A 59 -15.77 6.51 0.26
C ARG A 59 -15.09 5.76 1.40
N THR A 60 -15.81 4.87 2.07
CA THR A 60 -15.24 3.97 3.10
C THR A 60 -14.12 3.11 2.52
N ARG A 61 -14.35 2.55 1.33
CA ARG A 61 -13.33 1.72 0.65
C ARG A 61 -12.10 2.54 0.25
N LEU A 62 -12.29 3.76 -0.22
CA LEU A 62 -11.21 4.69 -0.54
C LEU A 62 -10.36 5.02 0.69
N ASP A 63 -11.00 5.30 1.83
CA ASP A 63 -10.31 5.65 3.07
C ASP A 63 -9.44 4.49 3.57
N VAL A 64 -9.96 3.26 3.50
CA VAL A 64 -9.18 2.05 3.84
C VAL A 64 -7.96 1.90 2.92
N VAL A 65 -8.13 2.05 1.61
CA VAL A 65 -7.02 1.94 0.64
C VAL A 65 -5.98 3.03 0.89
N ARG A 66 -6.42 4.26 1.16
CA ARG A 66 -5.54 5.41 1.44
C ARG A 66 -4.75 5.21 2.73
N ALA A 67 -5.41 4.78 3.81
CA ALA A 67 -4.76 4.48 5.08
C ALA A 67 -3.72 3.35 4.94
N GLN A 68 -4.05 2.30 4.18
CA GLN A 68 -3.13 1.19 3.91
C GLN A 68 -1.91 1.62 3.10
N ARG A 69 -2.10 2.45 2.07
CA ARG A 69 -1.00 3.04 1.28
C ARG A 69 -0.08 3.88 2.16
N MET A 70 -0.64 4.74 3.01
CA MET A 70 0.13 5.58 3.93
C MET A 70 0.99 4.74 4.87
N LYS A 71 0.42 3.70 5.49
CA LYS A 71 1.17 2.75 6.34
C LYS A 71 2.32 2.09 5.59
N GLY A 72 2.12 1.69 4.33
CA GLY A 72 3.17 1.11 3.49
C GLY A 72 4.31 2.11 3.20
N VAL A 73 3.97 3.36 2.89
CA VAL A 73 4.96 4.44 2.64
C VAL A 73 5.76 4.77 3.89
N GLU A 74 5.10 4.91 5.04
CA GLU A 74 5.75 5.19 6.32
C GLU A 74 6.68 4.07 6.73
N ARG A 75 6.24 2.81 6.59
CA ARG A 75 7.07 1.65 6.85
C ARG A 75 8.36 1.76 6.04
N ILE A 76 8.29 1.93 4.72
CA ILE A 76 9.47 2.10 3.86
C ILE A 76 10.38 3.25 4.31
N LYS A 77 9.80 4.42 4.66
CA LYS A 77 10.58 5.56 5.16
C LYS A 77 11.37 5.21 6.41
N THR A 78 10.73 4.58 7.41
CA THR A 78 11.38 4.16 8.66
C THR A 78 12.53 3.20 8.41
N LEU A 79 12.40 2.35 7.40
CA LEU A 79 13.40 1.31 7.11
C LEU A 79 14.60 1.87 6.36
N ARG A 80 14.38 2.85 5.48
CA ARG A 80 15.47 3.62 4.87
C ARG A 80 16.25 4.41 5.94
N LYS A 81 15.56 4.95 6.96
CA LYS A 81 16.21 5.63 8.10
C LYS A 81 17.03 4.67 8.97
N LYS A 82 16.50 3.48 9.29
CA LYS A 82 17.21 2.46 10.10
C LYS A 82 18.44 1.86 9.40
N LYS A 83 18.51 1.90 8.07
CA LYS A 83 19.66 1.42 7.27
C LYS A 83 20.74 2.48 7.01
N ALA A 84 20.51 3.74 7.39
CA ALA A 84 21.45 4.84 7.20
C ALA A 84 22.31 5.12 8.45
N LEU A 85 22.25 4.22 9.44
CA LEU A 85 23.11 4.09 10.63
C LEU A 85 23.84 2.75 10.51
#